data_AF-A0A925NRW8-F1
#
_entry.id   AF-A0A925NRW8-F1
#
_cell.length_a   1.000
_cell.length_b   1.000
_cell.length_c   1.000
_cell.angle_alpha   90.00
_cell.angle_beta   90.00
_cell.angle_gamma   90.00
#
_symmetry.space_group_name_H-M   'P 1'
#
loop_
_entity.id
_entity.type
_entity.pdbx_description
1 polymer ?
#
loop_
_entity_poly.entity_id
_entity_poly.type
_entity_poly.pdbx_seq_one_letter_code
_entity_poly.pdbx_strand_id
1 'polypeptide(L)' 'LRPSPLRVHSGSRNGRAVVIAAKPKFGRLADSTLENSRGVFNSTPAVAGDRILLRSNKFLYALGEK' A
#
# COMPACT_ATOMS: atom_id res chain seq x y z
N LEU A 1 14.73 8.57 17.84
CA LEU A 1 14.30 7.94 16.57
C LEU A 1 13.40 6.75 16.89
N ARG A 2 12.06 6.91 16.87
CA ARG A 2 11.19 5.73 16.88
C ARG A 2 11.23 5.19 15.45
N PRO A 3 11.57 3.91 15.21
CA PRO A 3 11.29 3.32 13.93
C PRO A 3 9.77 3.39 13.76
N SER A 4 9.32 4.07 12.71
CA SER A 4 7.94 3.89 12.25
C SER A 4 7.69 2.38 12.14
N PRO A 5 6.54 1.86 12.63
CA PRO A 5 6.31 0.44 12.56
C PRO A 5 6.47 0.01 11.10
N LEU A 6 7.37 -0.91 10.83
CA LEU A 6 7.58 -1.43 9.48
C LEU A 6 6.22 -1.93 8.97
N ARG A 7 5.71 -1.30 7.91
CA ARG A 7 4.39 -1.55 7.33
C ARG A 7 4.60 -2.32 6.04
N VAL A 8 4.09 -3.54 5.96
CA VAL A 8 4.08 -4.29 4.70
C VAL A 8 2.77 -3.99 3.98
N HIS A 9 2.87 -3.63 2.71
CA HIS A 9 1.72 -3.38 1.86
C HIS A 9 1.55 -4.56 0.90
N SER A 10 0.43 -5.28 1.01
CA SER A 10 0.06 -6.30 0.03
C SER A 10 -0.92 -5.71 -0.96
N GLY A 11 -0.51 -5.62 -2.22
CA GLY A 11 -1.33 -5.17 -3.34
C GLY A 11 -1.94 -6.36 -4.06
N SER A 12 -3.26 -6.38 -4.23
CA SER A 12 -3.89 -7.24 -5.22
C SER A 12 -3.92 -6.53 -6.58
N ARG A 13 -3.87 -7.30 -7.66
CA ARG A 13 -3.88 -6.77 -9.03
C ARG A 13 -5.11 -5.92 -9.38
N ASN A 14 -6.18 -6.05 -8.59
CA ASN A 14 -7.44 -5.32 -8.75
C ASN A 14 -7.52 -4.04 -7.90
N GLY A 15 -6.43 -3.53 -7.33
CA GLY A 15 -6.45 -2.23 -6.64
C GLY A 15 -6.86 -2.28 -5.17
N ARG A 16 -6.77 -3.44 -4.52
CA ARG A 16 -6.82 -3.49 -3.05
C ARG A 16 -5.41 -3.37 -2.49
N ALA A 17 -5.24 -2.50 -1.52
CA ALA A 17 -4.03 -2.38 -0.73
C ALA A 17 -4.36 -2.57 0.75
N VAL A 18 -3.54 -3.35 1.45
CA VAL A 18 -3.68 -3.54 2.90
C VAL A 18 -2.37 -3.25 3.60
N VAL A 19 -2.45 -2.61 4.76
CA VAL A 19 -1.30 -2.36 5.64
C VAL A 19 -1.32 -3.42 6.74
N ILE A 20 -0.23 -4.16 6.89
CA ILE A 20 -0.07 -5.13 7.98
C ILE A 20 1.04 -4.71 8.94
N ALA A 21 0.81 -4.98 10.23
CA ALA A 21 1.81 -4.77 11.27
C ALA A 21 2.95 -5.77 11.12
N ALA A 22 4.19 -5.30 11.08
CA ALA A 22 5.38 -6.15 11.13
C ALA A 22 5.62 -6.66 12.56
N LYS A 23 4.83 -7.66 12.96
CA LYS A 23 5.01 -8.42 14.20
C LYS A 23 4.70 -9.89 13.95
N PRO A 24 5.15 -10.82 14.80
CA PRO A 24 4.99 -12.27 14.57
C PRO A 24 3.52 -12.72 14.43
N LYS A 25 2.58 -11.92 14.95
CA LYS A 25 1.14 -12.15 14.80
C LYS A 25 0.56 -11.22 13.76
N PHE A 26 -0.11 -11.79 12.76
CA PHE A 26 -0.82 -11.03 11.75
C PHE A 26 -1.75 -9.98 12.37
N GLY A 27 -1.69 -8.75 11.87
CA GLY A 27 -2.58 -7.68 12.28
C GLY A 27 -2.73 -6.67 11.15
N ARG A 28 -3.95 -6.52 10.64
CA ARG A 28 -4.27 -5.52 9.61
C ARG A 28 -4.47 -4.16 10.27
N LEU A 29 -3.72 -3.16 9.82
CA LEU A 29 -3.76 -1.80 10.35
C LEU A 29 -4.67 -0.89 9.54
N ALA A 30 -4.75 -1.11 8.22
CA ALA A 30 -5.59 -0.33 7.32
C ALA A 30 -5.90 -1.13 6.05
N ASP A 31 -6.98 -0.76 5.37
CA ASP A 31 -7.31 -1.22 4.02
C ASP A 31 -7.74 -0.07 3.13
N SER A 32 -7.42 -0.17 1.85
CA SER A 32 -7.74 0.82 0.84
C SER A 32 -8.17 0.12 -0.43
N THR A 33 -9.24 0.62 -1.04
CA THR A 33 -9.73 0.18 -2.34
C THR A 33 -9.54 1.33 -3.32
N LEU A 34 -8.74 1.10 -4.35
CA LEU A 34 -8.45 2.05 -5.42
C LEU A 34 -9.27 1.70 -6.66
N GLU A 35 -9.67 2.72 -7.40
CA GLU A 35 -10.42 2.59 -8.66
C GLU A 35 -11.66 1.68 -8.57
N ASN A 36 -12.32 1.63 -7.41
CA ASN A 36 -13.45 0.74 -7.13
C ASN A 36 -13.18 -0.73 -7.51
N SER A 37 -11.96 -1.20 -7.24
CA SER A 37 -11.48 -2.54 -7.58
C SER A 37 -11.39 -2.88 -9.08
N ARG A 38 -11.44 -1.89 -9.97
CA ARG A 38 -11.41 -2.09 -11.44
C ARG A 38 -10.08 -1.68 -12.09
N GLY A 39 -9.18 -1.09 -11.32
CA GLY A 39 -7.86 -0.69 -11.81
C GLY A 39 -6.93 -1.89 -12.01
N VAL A 40 -6.01 -1.76 -12.95
CA VAL A 40 -4.97 -2.76 -13.22
C VAL A 40 -3.65 -2.26 -12.63
N PHE A 41 -3.13 -3.00 -11.66
CA PHE A 41 -1.92 -2.67 -10.90
C PHE A 41 -0.85 -3.74 -11.11
N ASN A 42 -0.13 -3.64 -12.23
CA ASN A 42 0.94 -4.56 -12.60
C ASN A 42 2.34 -4.04 -12.26
N SER A 43 2.44 -2.87 -11.63
CA SER A 43 3.72 -2.31 -11.20
C SER A 43 4.12 -2.77 -9.81
N THR A 44 5.42 -2.94 -9.59
CA THR A 44 5.99 -3.01 -8.24
C THR A 44 5.77 -1.69 -7.49
N PRO A 45 5.27 -1.70 -6.25
CA PRO A 45 5.20 -0.49 -5.43
C PRO A 45 6.60 0.06 -5.14
N ALA A 46 6.73 1.38 -5.03
CA ALA A 46 7.98 2.04 -4.64
C ALA A 46 7.82 2.75 -3.28
N VAL A 47 8.83 2.66 -2.42
CA VAL A 47 8.86 3.38 -1.14
C VAL A 47 9.43 4.77 -1.36
N ALA A 48 8.73 5.79 -0.88
CA ALA A 48 9.13 7.19 -0.96
C ALA A 48 8.93 7.86 0.42
N GLY A 49 9.96 7.79 1.27
CA GLY A 49 9.86 8.22 2.67
C GLY A 49 8.81 7.40 3.43
N ASP A 50 7.85 8.08 4.05
CA ASP A 50 6.73 7.46 4.78
C ASP A 50 5.53 7.10 3.90
N ARG A 51 5.72 7.11 2.56
CA ARG A 51 4.66 6.81 1.59
C ARG A 51 5.05 5.66 0.68
N ILE A 52 4.02 5.04 0.12
CA ILE A 52 4.16 4.08 -0.98
C ILE A 52 3.54 4.67 -2.23
N LEU A 53 4.32 4.65 -3.30
CA LEU A 53 3.89 4.97 -4.64
C LEU A 53 3.40 3.69 -5.33
N LEU A 54 2.16 3.71 -5.78
CA LEU A 54 1.53 2.60 -6.47
C LEU A 54 0.92 3.08 -7.79
N ARG A 55 1.37 2.50 -8.90
CA ARG A 55 0.95 2.90 -10.25
C ARG A 55 -0.12 1.94 -10.78
N SER A 56 -1.21 2.50 -11.30
CA SER A 56 -2.13 1.77 -12.17
C SER A 56 -1.81 2.04 -13.65
N ASN A 57 -2.56 1.47 -14.57
CA ASN A 57 -2.47 1.87 -15.97
C ASN A 57 -2.90 3.33 -16.23
N LYS A 58 -3.59 3.98 -15.29
CA LYS A 58 -4.17 5.32 -15.46
C LYS A 58 -3.52 6.39 -14.58
N PHE A 59 -3.16 6.04 -13.35
CA PHE A 59 -2.74 7.01 -12.33
C PHE A 59 -1.56 6.52 -11.50
N LEU A 60 -0.85 7.47 -10.86
CA LEU A 60 0.10 7.19 -9.80
C LEU A 60 -0.51 7.64 -8.47
N TYR A 61 -0.63 6.72 -7.52
CA TYR A 61 -1.17 6.96 -6.19
C TYR A 61 -0.04 7.06 -5.17
N ALA A 62 -0.19 7.98 -4.21
CA ALA A 62 0.62 8.04 -3.01
C ALA A 62 -0.22 7.58 -1.81
N LEU A 63 0.17 6.46 -1.20
CA LEU A 63 -0.49 5.89 -0.04
C LEU A 63 0.34 6.19 1.21
N GLY A 64 -0.26 6.80 2.22
CA GLY A 64 0.42 7.26 3.43
C GLY A 64 0.02 8.71 3.78
N GLU A 65 0.39 9.15 4.98
CA GLU A 65 0.12 10.52 5.43
C GLU A 65 1.15 11.52 4.89
N LYS A 66 0.85 12.82 5.04
CA LYS A 66 1.76 13.88 4.61
C LYS A 66 2.95 14.00 5.54
#